data_AF-A0A1N6I7D3-F1
#
_entry.id   AF-A0A1N6I7D3-F1
#
_cell.length_a   1.000
_cell.length_b   1.000
_cell.length_c   1.000
_cell.angle_alpha   90.00
_cell.angle_beta   90.00
_cell.angle_gamma   90.00
#
_symmetry.space_group_name_H-M   'P 1'
#
loop_
_entity.id
_entity.type
_entity.pdbx_description
1 polymer ?
#
loop_
_entity_poly.entity_id
_entity_poly.type
_entity_poly.pdbx_seq_one_letter_code
_entity_poly.pdbx_strand_id
1 'polypeptide(L)'
;MTQATLLFGLGATKAGTSWLYRYLEAHPECHLRAIKELHYFDALEAGRLHRARDEIDRARAALAARPVPADRVRAEARARRLKDMADWSAALARGDEAAYLDYLGAGRGERRLVADITPAYALLPAARLRLMAAMASDVRFVYLLRDPVARLWSHVRMIAHRRAAPGEALGPRARRILARVLKGGEAHIAARGDYRAVLSRLWDAIDPSRLFLGFYEELFSQSAVDRLCGFLGVGPRAAALQVRVHAGPDLSMTAVQRAAAAAWLAPQYDFVAERLGRLPAEWQSQRVGV
;
A
#
# COMPACT_ATOMS: atom_id res chain seq x y z
N MET A 1 -10.20 29.26 -3.63
CA MET A 1 -9.06 28.30 -3.65
C MET A 1 -9.64 26.94 -4.02
N THR A 2 -9.09 26.27 -5.04
CA THR A 2 -9.51 24.91 -5.40
C THR A 2 -9.19 23.95 -4.25
N GLN A 3 -10.16 23.13 -3.85
CA GLN A 3 -9.96 22.10 -2.83
C GLN A 3 -8.98 21.05 -3.36
N ALA A 4 -8.04 20.59 -2.53
CA ALA A 4 -7.07 19.58 -2.92
C ALA A 4 -7.72 18.20 -3.07
N THR A 5 -7.22 17.41 -4.02
CA THR A 5 -7.55 15.99 -4.17
C THR A 5 -7.11 15.23 -2.92
N LEU A 6 -8.02 14.46 -2.33
CA LEU A 6 -7.70 13.48 -1.29
C LEU A 6 -7.53 12.10 -1.92
N LEU A 7 -6.30 11.57 -1.87
CA LEU A 7 -5.97 10.27 -2.44
C LEU A 7 -5.87 9.18 -1.37
N PHE A 8 -6.55 8.06 -1.60
CA PHE A 8 -6.34 6.82 -0.87
C PHE A 8 -5.63 5.76 -1.71
N GLY A 9 -4.45 5.31 -1.28
CA GLY A 9 -3.75 4.18 -1.86
C GLY A 9 -4.17 2.86 -1.19
N LEU A 10 -5.16 2.18 -1.76
CA LEU A 10 -5.84 1.04 -1.12
C LEU A 10 -5.05 -0.27 -1.17
N GLY A 11 -4.05 -0.38 -2.06
CA GLY A 11 -3.25 -1.59 -2.18
C GLY A 11 -2.84 -1.87 -3.62
N ALA A 12 -2.60 -3.14 -3.99
CA ALA A 12 -2.54 -4.31 -3.12
C ALA A 12 -1.26 -4.30 -2.25
N THR A 13 -1.30 -5.03 -1.13
CA THR A 13 -0.07 -5.27 -0.34
C THR A 13 0.95 -5.99 -1.23
N LYS A 14 2.17 -5.44 -1.32
CA LYS A 14 3.28 -5.91 -2.19
C LYS A 14 3.12 -5.67 -3.69
N ALA A 15 2.24 -4.75 -4.10
CA ALA A 15 2.04 -4.36 -5.50
C ALA A 15 2.55 -2.96 -5.87
N GLY A 16 3.57 -2.44 -5.18
CA GLY A 16 4.23 -1.18 -5.57
C GLY A 16 3.74 0.09 -4.84
N THR A 17 2.88 -0.02 -3.83
CA THR A 17 2.40 1.16 -3.08
C THR A 17 3.51 1.97 -2.40
N SER A 18 4.65 1.37 -2.06
CA SER A 18 5.82 2.12 -1.58
C SER A 18 6.48 2.97 -2.66
N TRP A 19 6.51 2.49 -3.91
CA TRP A 19 6.97 3.29 -5.04
C TRP A 19 6.01 4.45 -5.30
N LEU A 20 4.69 4.18 -5.27
CA LEU A 20 3.66 5.21 -5.43
C LEU A 20 3.82 6.33 -4.37
N TYR A 21 3.98 5.95 -3.10
CA TYR A 21 4.24 6.89 -2.03
C TYR A 21 5.49 7.74 -2.30
N ARG A 22 6.61 7.11 -2.67
CA ARG A 22 7.88 7.83 -2.93
C ARG A 22 7.77 8.78 -4.12
N TYR A 23 7.08 8.35 -5.18
CA TYR A 23 6.85 9.15 -6.37
C TYR A 23 6.03 10.41 -6.03
N LEU A 24 4.91 10.24 -5.32
CA LEU A 24 4.05 11.35 -4.91
C LEU A 24 4.71 12.24 -3.86
N GLU A 25 5.45 11.69 -2.89
CA GLU A 25 6.19 12.47 -1.89
C GLU A 25 7.22 13.39 -2.56
N ALA A 26 7.82 12.94 -3.67
CA ALA A 26 8.77 13.76 -4.41
C ALA A 26 8.11 14.84 -5.28
N HIS A 27 6.84 14.68 -5.67
CA HIS A 27 6.13 15.51 -6.65
C HIS A 27 5.84 16.95 -6.13
N PRO A 28 6.11 18.05 -6.88
CA PRO A 28 5.99 19.41 -6.35
C PRO A 28 4.55 19.79 -5.97
N GLU A 29 3.57 19.23 -6.67
CA GLU A 29 2.14 19.50 -6.45
C GLU A 29 1.49 18.58 -5.41
N CYS A 30 2.24 17.65 -4.81
CA CYS A 30 1.72 16.69 -3.84
C CYS A 30 2.29 16.97 -2.44
N HIS A 31 1.44 16.85 -1.44
CA HIS A 31 1.79 16.95 -0.03
C HIS A 31 1.50 15.62 0.66
N LEU A 32 2.54 14.84 0.92
CA LEU A 32 2.43 13.61 1.71
C LEU A 32 3.17 13.80 3.02
N ARG A 33 2.55 13.42 4.15
CA ARG A 33 3.21 13.37 5.46
C ARG A 33 4.21 12.21 5.50
N ALA A 34 5.26 12.31 6.31
CA ALA A 34 6.39 11.37 6.39
C ALA A 34 6.01 9.96 6.90
N ILE A 35 4.81 9.81 7.47
CA ILE A 35 4.29 8.54 7.94
C ILE A 35 3.51 7.88 6.82
N LYS A 36 4.06 6.80 6.26
CA LYS A 36 3.37 5.92 5.34
C LYS A 36 2.57 4.87 6.12
N GLU A 37 1.41 4.47 5.57
CA GLU A 37 0.50 3.48 6.13
C GLU A 37 -0.04 3.96 7.50
N LEU A 38 -0.95 4.94 7.49
CA LEU A 38 -1.49 5.55 8.73
C LEU A 38 -2.36 4.59 9.53
N HIS A 39 -2.99 3.61 8.87
CA HIS A 39 -3.86 2.62 9.49
C HIS A 39 -5.00 3.22 10.33
N TYR A 40 -5.51 4.39 9.93
CA TYR A 40 -6.56 5.10 10.67
C TYR A 40 -7.88 4.33 10.62
N PHE A 41 -8.38 4.05 9.42
CA PHE A 41 -9.71 3.44 9.27
C PHE A 41 -9.75 1.99 9.73
N ASP A 42 -8.71 1.18 9.50
CA ASP A 42 -8.70 -0.20 10.00
C ASP A 42 -8.49 -0.28 11.53
N ALA A 43 -7.78 0.68 12.13
CA ALA A 43 -7.76 0.81 13.58
C ALA A 43 -9.10 1.31 14.13
N LEU A 44 -9.78 2.26 13.46
CA LEU A 44 -11.10 2.75 13.84
C LEU A 44 -12.15 1.63 13.80
N GLU A 45 -12.26 0.92 12.68
CA GLU A 45 -13.18 -0.22 12.52
C GLU A 45 -12.95 -1.33 13.56
N ALA A 46 -11.70 -1.49 14.01
CA ALA A 46 -11.35 -2.49 15.00
C ALA A 46 -11.42 -1.99 16.46
N GLY A 47 -11.77 -0.72 16.70
CA GLY A 47 -11.78 -0.12 18.05
C GLY A 47 -10.38 0.04 18.67
N ARG A 48 -9.33 0.19 17.85
CA ARG A 48 -7.91 0.16 18.26
C ARG A 48 -7.18 1.50 18.09
N LEU A 49 -7.88 2.63 17.96
CA LEU A 49 -7.22 3.93 17.83
C LEU A 49 -6.29 4.25 19.01
N HIS A 50 -6.70 3.92 20.25
CA HIS A 50 -5.85 4.08 21.44
C HIS A 50 -4.54 3.30 21.30
N ARG A 51 -4.62 2.04 20.84
CA ARG A 51 -3.44 1.19 20.63
C ARG A 51 -2.56 1.72 19.50
N ALA A 52 -3.16 2.18 18.40
CA ALA A 52 -2.41 2.81 17.31
C ALA A 52 -1.65 4.05 17.79
N ARG A 53 -2.26 4.83 18.70
CA ARG A 53 -1.61 5.96 19.36
C ARG A 53 -0.44 5.53 20.24
N ASP A 54 -0.64 4.54 21.10
CA ASP A 54 0.45 4.03 21.94
C ASP A 54 1.63 3.48 21.10
N GLU A 55 1.33 2.84 19.97
CA GLU A 55 2.34 2.36 19.03
C GLU A 55 3.11 3.52 18.38
N ILE A 56 2.44 4.61 17.99
CA ILE A 56 3.14 5.78 17.43
C ILE A 56 3.98 6.50 18.49
N ASP A 57 3.48 6.63 19.72
CA ASP A 57 4.19 7.29 20.82
C ASP A 57 5.45 6.51 21.21
N ARG A 58 5.36 5.18 21.33
CA ARG A 58 6.53 4.31 21.56
C ARG A 58 7.54 4.42 20.42
N ALA A 59 7.08 4.36 19.17
CA ALA A 59 7.96 4.47 18.01
C ALA A 59 8.65 5.84 17.95
N ARG A 60 7.95 6.92 18.33
CA ARG A 60 8.48 8.28 18.38
C ARG A 60 9.55 8.40 19.45
N ALA A 61 9.29 7.91 20.66
CA ALA A 61 10.26 7.90 21.75
C ALA A 61 11.53 7.12 21.36
N ALA A 62 11.36 5.93 20.75
CA ALA A 62 12.48 5.13 20.27
C ALA A 62 13.30 5.85 19.18
N LEU A 63 12.65 6.56 18.25
CA LEU A 63 13.36 7.36 17.24
C LEU A 63 14.09 8.56 17.86
N ALA A 64 13.45 9.24 18.83
CA ALA A 64 14.00 10.40 19.52
C ALA A 64 15.24 10.06 20.35
N ALA A 65 15.30 8.86 20.93
CA ALA A 65 16.46 8.37 21.69
C ALA A 65 17.67 8.02 20.81
N ARG A 66 17.48 7.81 19.50
CA ARG A 66 18.60 7.53 18.58
C ARG A 66 19.41 8.80 18.31
N PRO A 67 20.75 8.72 18.18
CA PRO A 67 21.57 9.86 17.82
C PRO A 67 21.08 10.57 16.56
N VAL A 68 21.18 11.90 16.55
CA VAL A 68 20.88 12.70 15.36
C VAL A 68 21.95 12.41 14.29
N PRO A 69 21.56 12.08 13.05
CA PRO A 69 22.53 11.90 11.97
C PRO A 69 23.38 13.16 11.74
N ALA A 70 24.68 13.00 11.51
CA ALA A 70 25.57 14.12 11.17
C ALA A 70 25.26 14.71 9.78
N ASP A 71 24.76 13.88 8.86
CA ASP A 71 24.29 14.31 7.54
C ASP A 71 23.03 15.17 7.67
N ARG A 72 23.09 16.40 7.15
CA ARG A 72 22.02 17.41 7.28
C ARG A 72 20.69 16.94 6.71
N VAL A 73 20.70 16.32 5.52
CA VAL A 73 19.48 15.84 4.85
C VAL A 73 18.79 14.76 5.69
N ARG A 74 19.57 13.82 6.23
CA ARG A 74 19.06 12.78 7.15
C ARG A 74 18.58 13.36 8.47
N ALA A 75 19.23 14.39 9.01
CA ALA A 75 18.81 15.07 10.22
C ALA A 75 17.46 15.79 10.03
N GLU A 76 17.29 16.52 8.93
CA GLU A 76 16.05 17.20 8.55
C GLU A 76 14.91 16.18 8.32
N ALA A 77 15.17 15.09 7.61
CA ALA A 77 14.20 14.00 7.42
C ALA A 77 13.78 13.35 8.74
N ARG A 78 14.72 13.16 9.68
CA ARG A 78 14.42 12.67 11.04
C ARG A 78 13.55 13.66 11.82
N ALA A 79 13.89 14.95 11.80
CA ALA A 79 13.13 15.99 12.49
C ALA A 79 11.70 16.09 11.96
N ARG A 80 11.54 16.11 10.63
CA ARG A 80 10.24 16.05 9.96
C ARG A 80 9.42 14.85 10.41
N ARG A 81 10.03 13.66 10.43
CA ARG A 81 9.35 12.44 10.86
C ARG A 81 8.92 12.50 12.34
N LEU A 82 9.76 13.01 13.23
CA LEU A 82 9.40 13.17 14.65
C LEU A 82 8.23 14.14 14.85
N LYS A 83 8.20 15.23 14.07
CA LYS A 83 7.08 16.18 14.07
C LYS A 83 5.80 15.49 13.60
N ASP A 84 5.85 14.83 12.45
CA ASP A 84 4.69 14.13 11.90
C ASP A 84 4.14 13.05 12.86
N MET A 85 5.02 12.33 13.57
CA MET A 85 4.60 11.36 14.59
C MET A 85 3.91 12.01 15.78
N ALA A 86 4.35 13.20 16.21
CA ALA A 86 3.69 13.96 17.26
C ALA A 86 2.31 14.45 16.81
N ASP A 87 2.24 15.06 15.62
CA ASP A 87 0.98 15.54 15.05
C ASP A 87 -0.01 14.38 14.83
N TRP A 88 0.48 13.21 14.41
CA TRP A 88 -0.35 12.02 14.22
C TRP A 88 -0.89 11.46 15.54
N SER A 89 -0.06 11.43 16.59
CA SER A 89 -0.51 11.08 17.95
C SER A 89 -1.63 12.00 18.44
N ALA A 90 -1.49 13.32 18.20
CA ALA A 90 -2.52 14.29 18.55
C ALA A 90 -3.82 14.09 17.75
N ALA A 91 -3.74 13.76 16.46
CA ALA A 91 -4.91 13.45 15.65
C ALA A 91 -5.61 12.17 16.13
N LEU A 92 -4.85 11.12 16.45
CA LEU A 92 -5.39 9.89 17.03
C LEU A 92 -6.02 10.09 18.41
N ALA A 93 -5.52 11.05 19.20
CA ALA A 93 -6.10 11.40 20.49
C ALA A 93 -7.50 12.02 20.37
N ARG A 94 -7.73 12.84 19.32
CA ARG A 94 -9.07 13.33 18.97
C ARG A 94 -9.95 12.21 18.42
N GLY A 95 -9.37 11.35 17.57
CA GLY A 95 -10.01 10.12 17.09
C GLY A 95 -11.10 10.33 16.03
N ASP A 96 -11.35 11.57 15.60
CA ASP A 96 -12.38 11.92 14.61
C ASP A 96 -11.80 12.15 13.19
N GLU A 97 -12.67 12.10 12.18
CA GLU A 97 -12.29 12.22 10.78
C GLU A 97 -11.77 13.63 10.43
N ALA A 98 -12.21 14.67 11.15
CA ALA A 98 -11.72 16.02 10.95
C ALA A 98 -10.24 16.13 11.37
N ALA A 99 -9.87 15.57 12.51
CA ALA A 99 -8.48 15.51 12.99
C ALA A 99 -7.58 14.75 12.01
N TYR A 100 -8.10 13.68 11.41
CA TYR A 100 -7.40 12.92 10.37
C TYR A 100 -7.15 13.77 9.12
N LEU A 101 -8.17 14.49 8.62
CA LEU A 101 -8.04 15.39 7.47
C LEU A 101 -7.14 16.58 7.76
N ASP A 102 -7.24 17.18 8.95
CA ASP A 102 -6.37 18.26 9.43
C ASP A 102 -4.91 17.79 9.41
N TYR A 103 -4.63 16.58 9.91
CA TYR A 103 -3.30 16.00 9.86
C TYR A 103 -2.80 15.83 8.41
N LEU A 104 -3.61 15.30 7.51
CA LEU A 104 -3.21 15.15 6.10
C LEU A 104 -2.96 16.49 5.40
N GLY A 105 -3.75 17.52 5.73
CA GLY A 105 -3.67 18.84 5.09
C GLY A 105 -2.65 19.81 5.70
N ALA A 106 -2.21 19.58 6.94
CA ALA A 106 -1.35 20.51 7.67
C ALA A 106 0.00 20.71 6.97
N GLY A 107 0.27 21.95 6.53
CA GLY A 107 1.49 22.30 5.79
C GLY A 107 1.43 22.04 4.28
N ARG A 108 0.24 21.73 3.73
CA ARG A 108 0.03 21.55 2.29
C ARG A 108 0.40 22.79 1.49
N GLY A 109 -0.01 23.98 1.96
CA GLY A 109 0.03 25.20 1.16
C GLY A 109 -0.84 25.07 -0.09
N GLU A 110 -0.28 25.44 -1.24
CA GLU A 110 -0.97 25.43 -2.54
C GLU A 110 -0.89 24.10 -3.30
N ARG A 111 -0.28 23.07 -2.68
CA ARG A 111 -0.18 21.73 -3.28
C ARG A 111 -1.58 21.15 -3.52
N ARG A 112 -1.76 20.52 -4.67
CA ARG A 112 -3.05 20.07 -5.20
C ARG A 112 -3.52 18.74 -4.64
N LEU A 113 -2.63 17.94 -4.08
CA LEU A 113 -2.94 16.59 -3.64
C LEU A 113 -2.41 16.30 -2.24
N VAL A 114 -3.24 15.65 -1.40
CA VAL A 114 -2.83 14.99 -0.16
C VAL A 114 -3.14 13.50 -0.26
N ALA A 115 -2.40 12.65 0.44
CA ALA A 115 -2.61 11.21 0.33
C ALA A 115 -2.37 10.42 1.63
N ASP A 116 -3.16 9.37 1.79
CA ASP A 116 -2.89 8.24 2.69
C ASP A 116 -2.79 6.96 1.87
N ILE A 117 -1.61 6.33 1.90
CA ILE A 117 -1.34 5.09 1.19
C ILE A 117 -1.22 3.97 2.21
N THR A 118 -2.36 3.35 2.51
CA THR A 118 -2.51 2.21 3.43
C THR A 118 -3.12 1.01 2.69
N PRO A 119 -2.30 0.03 2.25
CA PRO A 119 -2.77 -1.14 1.51
C PRO A 119 -3.78 -2.05 2.23
N ALA A 120 -3.95 -1.87 3.54
CA ALA A 120 -4.94 -2.59 4.32
C ALA A 120 -6.36 -2.05 4.10
N TYR A 121 -6.51 -0.81 3.63
CA TYR A 121 -7.83 -0.20 3.43
C TYR A 121 -8.68 -0.91 2.37
N ALA A 122 -8.07 -1.64 1.42
CA ALA A 122 -8.81 -2.50 0.48
C ALA A 122 -9.64 -3.61 1.15
N LEU A 123 -9.37 -3.93 2.42
CA LEU A 123 -10.09 -4.94 3.20
C LEU A 123 -11.19 -4.35 4.07
N LEU A 124 -11.34 -3.03 4.11
CA LEU A 124 -12.40 -2.37 4.88
C LEU A 124 -13.78 -2.75 4.29
N PRO A 125 -14.85 -2.78 5.11
CA PRO A 125 -16.21 -2.98 4.63
C PRO A 125 -16.62 -1.93 3.58
N ALA A 126 -17.51 -2.31 2.66
CA ALA A 126 -18.01 -1.40 1.62
C ALA A 126 -18.63 -0.12 2.21
N ALA A 127 -19.31 -0.22 3.36
CA ALA A 127 -19.86 0.93 4.07
C ALA A 127 -18.78 1.95 4.45
N ARG A 128 -17.62 1.50 4.97
CA ARG A 128 -16.50 2.39 5.30
C ARG A 128 -15.89 3.02 4.05
N LEU A 129 -15.75 2.27 2.96
CA LEU A 129 -15.24 2.81 1.70
C LEU A 129 -16.16 3.91 1.13
N ARG A 130 -17.48 3.75 1.26
CA ARG A 130 -18.45 4.80 0.89
C ARG A 130 -18.29 6.06 1.74
N LEU A 131 -18.09 5.91 3.05
CA LEU A 131 -17.80 7.04 3.94
C LEU A 131 -16.50 7.74 3.53
N MET A 132 -15.44 6.99 3.26
CA MET A 132 -14.16 7.53 2.77
C MET A 132 -14.34 8.33 1.47
N ALA A 133 -15.16 7.84 0.54
CA ALA A 133 -15.44 8.49 -0.74
C ALA A 133 -16.20 9.82 -0.61
N ALA A 134 -16.85 10.06 0.54
CA ALA A 134 -17.62 11.27 0.84
C ALA A 134 -16.85 12.29 1.71
N MET A 135 -15.61 12.00 2.11
CA MET A 135 -14.85 12.85 3.05
C MET A 135 -14.42 14.21 2.47
N ALA A 136 -14.37 14.35 1.16
CA ALA A 136 -14.01 15.58 0.47
C ALA A 136 -14.77 15.68 -0.86
N SER A 137 -14.76 16.87 -1.48
CA SER A 137 -15.38 17.06 -2.80
C SER A 137 -14.70 16.25 -3.90
N ASP A 138 -13.37 16.07 -3.81
CA ASP A 138 -12.56 15.28 -4.71
C ASP A 138 -11.77 14.22 -3.94
N VAL A 139 -12.33 13.02 -3.87
CA VAL A 139 -11.69 11.82 -3.31
C VAL A 139 -11.40 10.85 -4.44
N ARG A 140 -10.15 10.38 -4.53
CA ARG A 140 -9.71 9.43 -5.54
C ARG A 140 -9.02 8.24 -4.87
N PHE A 141 -9.12 7.07 -5.50
CA PHE A 141 -8.60 5.82 -5.00
C PHE A 141 -7.65 5.20 -6.03
N VAL A 142 -6.53 4.65 -5.56
CA VAL A 142 -5.61 3.88 -6.39
C VAL A 142 -5.50 2.46 -5.85
N TYR A 143 -5.67 1.48 -6.73
CA TYR A 143 -5.42 0.08 -6.44
C TYR A 143 -4.50 -0.54 -7.52
N LEU A 144 -3.32 -0.95 -7.08
CA LEU A 144 -2.31 -1.58 -7.92
C LEU A 144 -2.39 -3.10 -7.80
N LEU A 145 -2.57 -3.77 -8.93
CA LEU A 145 -2.47 -5.21 -9.04
C LEU A 145 -1.01 -5.60 -9.30
N ARG A 146 -0.65 -6.83 -8.92
CA ARG A 146 0.64 -7.45 -9.26
C ARG A 146 0.40 -8.93 -9.51
N ASP A 147 1.27 -9.57 -10.30
CA ASP A 147 1.21 -11.02 -10.52
C ASP A 147 0.91 -11.76 -9.20
N PRO A 148 -0.23 -12.49 -9.11
CA PRO A 148 -0.69 -13.12 -7.89
C PRO A 148 0.40 -13.94 -7.17
N VAL A 149 1.18 -14.74 -7.90
CA VAL A 149 2.25 -15.58 -7.35
C VAL A 149 3.40 -14.71 -6.81
N ALA A 150 3.89 -13.76 -7.60
CA ALA A 150 4.95 -12.85 -7.19
C ALA A 150 4.56 -11.99 -5.97
N ARG A 151 3.30 -11.52 -5.93
CA ARG A 151 2.71 -10.79 -4.81
C ARG A 151 2.63 -11.66 -3.57
N LEU A 152 2.09 -12.87 -3.68
CA LEU A 152 2.00 -13.84 -2.58
C LEU A 152 3.39 -14.12 -2.01
N TRP A 153 4.36 -14.45 -2.86
CA TRP A 153 5.71 -14.79 -2.43
C TRP A 153 6.42 -13.61 -1.75
N SER A 154 6.26 -12.40 -2.30
CA SER A 154 6.78 -11.18 -1.67
C SER A 154 6.16 -10.95 -0.28
N HIS A 155 4.88 -11.28 -0.10
CA HIS A 155 4.20 -11.15 1.17
C HIS A 155 4.66 -12.23 2.16
N VAL A 156 4.77 -13.49 1.73
CA VAL A 156 5.30 -14.60 2.53
C VAL A 156 6.70 -14.28 3.04
N ARG A 157 7.59 -13.78 2.18
CA ARG A 157 8.95 -13.36 2.57
C ARG A 157 8.94 -12.23 3.59
N MET A 158 8.05 -11.25 3.43
CA MET A 158 7.89 -10.17 4.40
C MET A 158 7.45 -10.69 5.78
N ILE A 159 6.47 -11.60 5.82
CA ILE A 159 6.00 -12.20 7.07
C ILE A 159 7.06 -13.10 7.69
N ALA A 160 7.80 -13.87 6.88
CA ALA A 160 8.93 -14.66 7.35
C ALA A 160 9.97 -13.78 8.07
N HIS A 161 10.37 -12.67 7.44
CA HIS A 161 11.32 -11.72 8.04
C HIS A 161 10.77 -11.08 9.33
N ARG A 162 9.51 -10.63 9.33
CA ARG A 162 8.91 -9.98 10.51
C ARG A 162 8.77 -10.91 11.71
N ARG A 163 8.56 -12.20 11.47
CA ARG A 163 8.35 -13.19 12.52
C ARG A 163 9.61 -14.00 12.85
N ALA A 164 10.75 -13.73 12.21
CA ALA A 164 11.96 -14.52 12.41
C ALA A 164 12.54 -14.28 13.81
N ALA A 165 12.92 -15.34 14.50
CA ALA A 165 13.74 -15.22 15.71
C ALA A 165 15.18 -14.81 15.33
N PRO A 166 15.96 -14.22 16.24
CA PRO A 166 17.38 -13.96 16.01
C PRO A 166 18.10 -15.22 15.53
N GLY A 167 18.79 -15.15 14.39
CA GLY A 167 19.52 -16.27 13.78
C GLY A 167 18.66 -17.29 13.00
N GLU A 168 17.33 -17.15 12.94
CA GLU A 168 16.48 -18.10 12.20
C GLU A 168 16.64 -17.95 10.68
N ALA A 169 16.86 -19.07 9.98
CA ALA A 169 16.95 -19.09 8.52
C ALA A 169 15.61 -18.73 7.85
N LEU A 170 15.61 -17.66 7.05
CA LEU A 170 14.40 -17.12 6.41
C LEU A 170 13.78 -18.05 5.36
N GLY A 171 14.60 -18.80 4.62
CA GLY A 171 14.13 -19.67 3.54
C GLY A 171 13.21 -20.79 4.01
N PRO A 172 13.65 -21.68 4.93
CA PRO A 172 12.79 -22.69 5.53
C PRO A 172 11.50 -22.11 6.13
N ARG A 173 11.58 -20.96 6.80
CA ARG A 173 10.42 -20.28 7.38
C ARG A 173 9.43 -19.82 6.31
N ALA A 174 9.91 -19.15 5.27
CA ALA A 174 9.08 -18.72 4.14
C ALA A 174 8.38 -19.91 3.46
N ARG A 175 9.08 -21.04 3.28
CA ARG A 175 8.50 -22.28 2.74
C ARG A 175 7.38 -22.84 3.63
N ARG A 176 7.57 -22.88 4.95
CA ARG A 176 6.52 -23.29 5.91
C ARG A 176 5.31 -22.38 5.85
N ILE A 177 5.52 -21.07 5.80
CA ILE A 177 4.42 -20.08 5.69
C ILE A 177 3.66 -20.28 4.37
N LEU A 178 4.36 -20.42 3.24
CA LEU A 178 3.73 -20.70 1.95
C LEU A 178 2.86 -21.97 2.02
N ALA A 179 3.40 -23.07 2.54
CA ALA A 179 2.65 -24.32 2.69
C ALA A 179 1.39 -24.15 3.55
N ARG A 180 1.44 -23.33 4.62
CA ARG A 180 0.26 -23.01 5.42
C ARG A 180 -0.76 -22.15 4.67
N VAL A 181 -0.31 -21.18 3.86
CA VAL A 181 -1.22 -20.38 3.01
C VAL A 181 -2.01 -21.30 2.07
N LEU A 182 -1.31 -22.18 1.35
CA LEU A 182 -1.94 -23.08 0.37
C LEU A 182 -2.89 -24.09 1.03
N LYS A 183 -2.73 -24.36 2.33
CA LYS A 183 -3.63 -25.18 3.15
C LYS A 183 -4.71 -24.37 3.90
N GLY A 184 -4.84 -23.07 3.64
CA GLY A 184 -5.84 -22.19 4.28
C GLY A 184 -5.50 -21.68 5.68
N GLY A 185 -4.32 -21.99 6.22
CA GLY A 185 -3.92 -21.64 7.60
C GLY A 185 -3.43 -20.20 7.81
N GLU A 186 -3.30 -19.39 6.77
CA GLU A 186 -2.79 -18.00 6.85
C GLU A 186 -3.77 -17.02 6.19
N ALA A 187 -5.02 -17.00 6.67
CA ALA A 187 -6.12 -16.22 6.09
C ALA A 187 -5.78 -14.74 5.84
N HIS A 188 -5.01 -14.10 6.73
CA HIS A 188 -4.59 -12.71 6.57
C HIS A 188 -3.67 -12.45 5.36
N ILE A 189 -2.91 -13.45 4.90
CA ILE A 189 -2.08 -13.38 3.69
C ILE A 189 -2.94 -13.61 2.44
N ALA A 190 -3.86 -14.57 2.53
CA ALA A 190 -4.79 -14.93 1.46
C ALA A 190 -5.72 -13.75 1.13
N ALA A 191 -6.40 -13.18 2.14
CA ALA A 191 -7.32 -12.05 1.96
C ALA A 191 -6.68 -10.84 1.25
N ARG A 192 -5.39 -10.56 1.52
CA ARG A 192 -4.64 -9.46 0.88
C ARG A 192 -4.28 -9.71 -0.59
N GLY A 193 -4.52 -10.91 -1.10
CA GLY A 193 -4.32 -11.29 -2.50
C GLY A 193 -5.59 -11.79 -3.19
N ASP A 194 -6.74 -11.69 -2.52
CA ASP A 194 -8.02 -12.08 -3.09
C ASP A 194 -8.57 -10.90 -3.91
N TYR A 195 -8.08 -10.81 -5.15
CA TYR A 195 -8.49 -9.76 -6.09
C TYR A 195 -9.98 -9.83 -6.41
N ARG A 196 -10.57 -11.03 -6.46
CA ARG A 196 -12.02 -11.20 -6.62
C ARG A 196 -12.77 -10.48 -5.51
N ALA A 197 -12.49 -10.82 -4.25
CA ALA A 197 -13.20 -10.22 -3.12
C ALA A 197 -12.91 -8.72 -2.98
N VAL A 198 -11.68 -8.27 -3.24
CA VAL A 198 -11.31 -6.85 -3.14
C VAL A 198 -11.98 -6.04 -4.24
N LEU A 199 -11.79 -6.38 -5.52
CA LEU A 199 -12.28 -5.56 -6.61
C LEU A 199 -13.82 -5.51 -6.64
N SER A 200 -14.49 -6.63 -6.35
CA SER A 200 -15.96 -6.63 -6.20
C SER A 200 -16.43 -5.63 -5.14
N ARG A 201 -15.73 -5.54 -4.00
CA ARG A 201 -16.05 -4.58 -2.95
C ARG A 201 -15.75 -3.14 -3.35
N LEU A 202 -14.64 -2.90 -4.04
CA LEU A 202 -14.29 -1.56 -4.51
C LEU A 202 -15.32 -1.06 -5.52
N TRP A 203 -15.73 -1.88 -6.50
CA TRP A 203 -16.73 -1.50 -7.49
C TRP A 203 -18.13 -1.32 -6.91
N ASP A 204 -18.47 -2.01 -5.82
CA ASP A 204 -19.73 -1.81 -5.08
C ASP A 204 -19.75 -0.48 -4.29
N ALA A 205 -18.59 -0.03 -3.82
CA ALA A 205 -18.50 1.10 -2.90
C ALA A 205 -18.05 2.42 -3.54
N ILE A 206 -17.33 2.36 -4.67
CA ILE A 206 -16.61 3.50 -5.24
C ILE A 206 -17.00 3.67 -6.71
N ASP A 207 -17.35 4.90 -7.09
CA ASP A 207 -17.56 5.27 -8.49
C ASP A 207 -16.29 4.93 -9.32
N PRO A 208 -16.41 4.16 -10.41
CA PRO A 208 -15.27 3.79 -11.25
C PRO A 208 -14.43 4.98 -11.74
N SER A 209 -15.03 6.16 -11.95
CA SER A 209 -14.31 7.39 -12.33
C SER A 209 -13.37 7.92 -11.24
N ARG A 210 -13.59 7.51 -9.99
CA ARG A 210 -12.77 7.83 -8.82
C ARG A 210 -11.81 6.70 -8.43
N LEU A 211 -11.75 5.62 -9.21
CA LEU A 211 -10.90 4.45 -8.95
C LEU A 211 -9.91 4.20 -10.09
N PHE A 212 -8.63 4.40 -9.83
CA PHE A 212 -7.57 4.00 -10.73
C PHE A 212 -7.10 2.57 -10.44
N LEU A 213 -7.18 1.72 -11.46
CA LEU A 213 -6.59 0.39 -11.46
C LEU A 213 -5.33 0.37 -12.33
N GLY A 214 -4.24 -0.15 -11.79
CA GLY A 214 -2.97 -0.28 -12.53
C GLY A 214 -2.29 -1.62 -12.25
N PHE A 215 -1.55 -2.14 -13.24
CA PHE A 215 -0.69 -3.30 -13.05
C PHE A 215 0.72 -2.85 -12.67
N TYR A 216 1.29 -3.48 -11.65
CA TYR A 216 2.65 -3.25 -11.17
C TYR A 216 3.66 -3.45 -12.30
N GLU A 217 3.46 -4.46 -13.14
CA GLU A 217 4.32 -4.81 -14.27
C GLU A 217 4.42 -3.69 -15.31
N GLU A 218 3.37 -2.87 -15.43
CA GLU A 218 3.28 -1.76 -16.40
C GLU A 218 3.54 -0.39 -15.76
N LEU A 219 3.57 -0.32 -14.42
CA LEU A 219 3.68 0.92 -13.64
C LEU A 219 4.99 1.67 -13.87
N PHE A 220 6.04 0.95 -14.27
CA PHE A 220 7.38 1.49 -14.50
C PHE A 220 7.58 1.94 -15.96
N SER A 221 6.57 2.61 -16.51
CA SER A 221 6.64 3.29 -17.80
C SER A 221 6.17 4.73 -17.66
N GLN A 222 6.75 5.65 -18.44
CA GLN A 222 6.35 7.06 -18.36
C GLN A 222 4.88 7.24 -18.75
N SER A 223 4.37 6.48 -19.73
CA SER A 223 2.96 6.55 -20.12
C SER A 223 2.00 6.10 -19.00
N ALA A 224 2.38 5.11 -18.18
CA ALA A 224 1.58 4.72 -17.01
C ALA A 224 1.59 5.80 -15.93
N VAL A 225 2.74 6.43 -15.71
CA VAL A 225 2.90 7.54 -14.77
C VAL A 225 2.07 8.75 -15.21
N ASP A 226 2.09 9.10 -16.50
CA ASP A 226 1.32 10.24 -17.03
C ASP A 226 -0.19 10.01 -16.88
N ARG A 227 -0.67 8.79 -17.14
CA ARG A 227 -2.07 8.42 -16.88
C ARG A 227 -2.43 8.54 -15.40
N LEU A 228 -1.54 8.11 -14.50
CA LEU A 228 -1.73 8.27 -13.07
C LEU A 228 -1.77 9.74 -12.68
N CYS A 229 -0.84 10.59 -13.15
CA CYS A 229 -0.86 12.03 -12.88
C CYS A 229 -2.15 12.70 -13.38
N GLY A 230 -2.57 12.39 -14.61
CA GLY A 230 -3.84 12.86 -15.17
C GLY A 230 -5.04 12.43 -14.31
N PHE A 231 -5.09 11.16 -13.91
CA PHE A 231 -6.10 10.65 -12.98
C PHE A 231 -6.02 11.30 -11.59
N LEU A 232 -4.88 11.85 -11.15
CA LEU A 232 -4.74 12.50 -9.85
C LEU A 232 -4.94 14.02 -9.90
N GLY A 233 -5.02 14.61 -11.10
CA GLY A 233 -5.18 16.06 -11.29
C GLY A 233 -3.89 16.84 -11.03
N VAL A 234 -2.74 16.19 -11.13
CA VAL A 234 -1.40 16.80 -11.02
C VAL A 234 -0.69 16.78 -12.36
N GLY A 235 0.26 17.68 -12.55
CA GLY A 235 1.07 17.76 -13.76
C GLY A 235 1.90 16.49 -14.01
N PRO A 236 2.31 16.24 -15.26
CA PRO A 236 3.19 15.14 -15.58
C PRO A 236 4.56 15.36 -14.92
N ARG A 237 5.15 14.27 -14.42
CA ARG A 237 6.51 14.29 -13.87
C ARG A 237 7.22 13.00 -14.19
N ALA A 238 8.47 13.12 -14.65
CA ALA A 238 9.33 11.97 -14.89
C ALA A 238 9.49 11.12 -13.62
N ALA A 239 9.23 9.82 -13.74
CA ALA A 239 9.46 8.88 -12.66
C ALA A 239 10.85 8.25 -12.77
N ALA A 240 11.47 7.95 -11.62
CA ALA A 240 12.65 7.11 -11.58
C ALA A 240 12.23 5.64 -11.76
N LEU A 241 12.18 5.19 -13.02
CA LEU A 241 11.64 3.87 -13.41
C LEU A 241 12.54 2.68 -13.01
N GLN A 242 13.82 2.93 -12.74
CA GLN A 242 14.84 1.90 -12.48
C GLN A 242 14.94 1.46 -11.01
N VAL A 243 14.19 2.08 -10.09
CA VAL A 243 14.35 1.80 -8.66
C VAL A 243 13.41 0.66 -8.23
N ARG A 244 13.92 -0.58 -8.23
CA ARG A 244 13.31 -1.69 -7.47
C ARG A 244 13.46 -1.41 -5.96
N VAL A 245 12.53 -0.65 -5.40
CA VAL A 245 12.46 -0.42 -3.95
C VAL A 245 12.13 -1.76 -3.27
N HIS A 246 13.13 -2.40 -2.66
CA HIS A 246 13.09 -3.70 -1.94
C HIS A 246 13.19 -4.98 -2.80
N ALA A 247 14.27 -5.14 -3.55
CA ALA A 247 14.76 -6.49 -3.87
C ALA A 247 15.28 -7.14 -2.57
N GLY A 248 14.41 -7.84 -1.83
CA GLY A 248 14.85 -8.62 -0.67
C GLY A 248 15.81 -9.76 -1.07
N PRO A 249 16.46 -10.45 -0.11
CA PRO A 249 17.43 -11.51 -0.37
C PRO A 249 16.87 -12.60 -1.30
N ASP A 250 17.72 -13.17 -2.17
CA ASP A 250 17.33 -14.12 -3.21
C ASP A 250 16.81 -15.44 -2.63
N LEU A 251 15.58 -15.39 -2.17
CA LEU A 251 14.76 -16.51 -1.76
C LEU A 251 13.83 -16.74 -2.93
N SER A 252 14.25 -17.55 -3.88
CA SER A 252 13.44 -17.96 -5.02
C SER A 252 12.49 -19.09 -4.61
N MET A 253 11.34 -19.17 -5.29
CA MET A 253 10.47 -20.34 -5.21
C MET A 253 11.05 -21.46 -6.07
N THR A 254 10.98 -22.70 -5.59
CA THR A 254 11.19 -23.87 -6.46
C THR A 254 10.08 -23.94 -7.53
N ALA A 255 10.34 -24.64 -8.63
CA ALA A 255 9.34 -24.84 -9.69
C ALA A 255 8.04 -25.48 -9.15
N VAL A 256 8.17 -26.49 -8.29
CA VAL A 256 7.02 -27.18 -7.66
C VAL A 256 6.19 -26.22 -6.80
N GLN A 257 6.85 -25.38 -5.99
CA GLN A 257 6.15 -24.38 -5.18
C GLN A 257 5.44 -23.32 -6.03
N ARG A 258 6.08 -22.90 -7.13
CA ARG A 258 5.51 -21.93 -8.05
C ARG A 258 4.26 -22.51 -8.71
N ALA A 259 4.32 -23.73 -9.24
CA ALA A 259 3.19 -24.41 -9.85
C ALA A 259 2.03 -24.58 -8.84
N ALA A 260 2.32 -25.04 -7.62
CA ALA A 260 1.30 -25.18 -6.57
C ALA A 260 0.65 -23.83 -6.20
N ALA A 261 1.42 -22.75 -6.12
CA ALA A 261 0.89 -21.42 -5.86
C ALA A 261 0.07 -20.87 -7.03
N ALA A 262 0.52 -21.10 -8.27
CA ALA A 262 -0.18 -20.69 -9.48
C ALA A 262 -1.54 -21.40 -9.59
N ALA A 263 -1.58 -22.72 -9.38
CA ALA A 263 -2.82 -23.49 -9.35
C ALA A 263 -3.78 -23.00 -8.26
N TRP A 264 -3.29 -22.76 -7.04
CA TRP A 264 -4.10 -22.22 -5.95
C TRP A 264 -4.64 -20.80 -6.24
N LEU A 265 -3.89 -20.00 -7.00
CA LEU A 265 -4.26 -18.63 -7.39
C LEU A 265 -5.00 -18.55 -8.74
N ALA A 266 -5.20 -19.66 -9.45
CA ALA A 266 -5.87 -19.67 -10.76
C ALA A 266 -7.21 -18.90 -10.77
N PRO A 267 -8.10 -19.04 -9.74
CA PRO A 267 -9.35 -18.28 -9.70
C PRO A 267 -9.18 -16.76 -9.67
N GLN A 268 -8.02 -16.27 -9.23
CA GLN A 268 -7.68 -14.84 -9.20
C GLN A 268 -7.17 -14.36 -10.55
N TYR A 269 -6.37 -15.18 -11.26
CA TYR A 269 -5.97 -14.89 -12.64
C TYR A 269 -7.21 -14.86 -13.55
N ASP A 270 -8.08 -15.85 -13.43
CA ASP A 270 -9.32 -15.95 -14.22
C ASP A 270 -10.23 -14.75 -14.00
N PHE A 271 -10.45 -14.39 -12.73
CA PHE A 271 -11.29 -13.23 -12.39
C PHE A 271 -10.76 -11.94 -12.98
N VAL A 272 -9.45 -11.68 -12.86
CA VAL A 272 -8.84 -10.44 -13.37
C VAL A 272 -8.87 -10.42 -14.90
N ALA A 273 -8.60 -11.56 -15.56
CA ALA A 273 -8.69 -11.66 -17.02
C ALA A 273 -10.12 -11.39 -17.52
N GLU A 274 -11.12 -12.00 -16.89
CA GLU A 274 -12.54 -11.84 -17.24
C GLU A 274 -13.01 -10.40 -17.01
N ARG A 275 -12.70 -9.81 -15.85
CA ARG A 275 -13.25 -8.51 -15.45
C ARG A 275 -12.50 -7.30 -16.02
N LEU A 276 -11.18 -7.42 -16.25
CA LEU A 276 -10.39 -6.34 -16.84
C LEU A 276 -10.14 -6.55 -18.34
N GLY A 277 -10.59 -7.66 -18.91
CA GLY A 277 -10.46 -8.00 -20.34
C GLY A 277 -9.02 -8.25 -20.79
N ARG A 278 -8.05 -8.24 -19.88
CA ARG A 278 -6.62 -8.42 -20.18
C ARG A 278 -5.83 -8.82 -18.96
N LEU A 279 -4.67 -9.45 -19.21
CA LEU A 279 -3.60 -9.66 -18.23
C LEU A 279 -2.27 -9.18 -18.82
N PRO A 280 -1.35 -8.62 -18.03
CA PRO A 280 0.02 -8.36 -18.46
C PRO A 280 0.70 -9.64 -18.98
N ALA A 281 1.65 -9.50 -19.91
CA ALA A 281 2.35 -10.64 -20.52
C ALA A 281 3.03 -11.53 -19.47
N GLU A 282 3.61 -10.92 -18.43
CA GLU A 282 4.24 -11.63 -17.32
C GLU A 282 3.24 -12.53 -16.59
N TRP A 283 2.01 -12.05 -16.33
CA TRP A 283 0.98 -12.85 -15.67
C TRP A 283 0.57 -14.05 -16.52
N GLN A 284 0.46 -13.85 -17.85
CA GLN A 284 0.14 -14.93 -18.78
C GLN A 284 1.21 -16.01 -18.76
N SER A 285 2.49 -15.65 -18.80
CA SER A 285 3.61 -16.61 -18.73
C SER A 285 3.66 -17.41 -17.43
N GLN A 286 3.23 -16.83 -16.30
CA GLN A 286 3.17 -17.52 -15.00
C GLN A 286 1.98 -18.48 -14.89
N ARG A 287 0.97 -18.33 -15.77
CA ARG A 287 -0.18 -19.22 -15.85
C ARG A 287 0.12 -20.50 -16.64
N VAL A 288 1.09 -20.47 -17.56
CA VAL A 288 1.45 -21.61 -18.41
C VAL A 288 2.19 -22.67 -17.57
N GLY A 289 1.60 -23.86 -17.45
CA GLY A 289 2.12 -24.98 -16.63
C GLY A 289 1.22 -25.39 -15.45
N VAL A 290 -0.02 -24.88 -15.40
CA VAL A 290 -1.16 -25.50 -14.69
C VAL A 290 -2.01 -26.26 -15.69
#